data_AF-A0A178IM17-F1
#
_entry.id   AF-A0A178IM17-F1
#
_cell.length_a   1.000
_cell.length_b   1.000
_cell.length_c   1.000
_cell.angle_alpha   90.00
_cell.angle_beta   90.00
_cell.angle_gamma   90.00
#
_symmetry.space_group_name_H-M   'P 1'
#
loop_
_entity.id
_entity.type
_entity.pdbx_description
1 polymer ?
#
loop_
_entity_poly.entity_id
_entity_poly.type
_entity_poly.pdbx_seq_one_letter_code
_entity_poly.pdbx_strand_id
1 'polypeptide(L)' 'MLPGGHIDLYYLGLRRKDARFDQGTALEERHSLGARVWGAYSEFDYNFEFVGQSGDFGGASPVTIRHRLRRPV' A
#
# COMPACT_ATOMS: atom_id res chain seq x y z
N MET A 1 15.30 -21.67 -0.59
CA MET A 1 15.10 -20.87 -1.81
C MET A 1 15.29 -21.78 -3.02
N LEU A 2 14.48 -21.64 -4.06
CA LEU A 2 14.69 -22.37 -5.32
C LEU A 2 16.02 -21.89 -5.96
N PRO A 3 16.82 -22.77 -6.61
CA PRO A 3 18.01 -22.36 -7.34
C PRO A 3 17.66 -21.33 -8.42
N GLY A 4 18.34 -20.18 -8.45
CA GLY A 4 18.08 -19.10 -9.42
C GLY A 4 16.96 -18.10 -9.02
N GLY A 5 16.37 -18.25 -7.83
CA GLY A 5 15.40 -17.30 -7.30
C GLY A 5 16.05 -16.04 -6.69
N HIS A 6 15.39 -14.89 -6.86
CA HIS A 6 15.77 -13.60 -6.31
C HIS A 6 14.70 -13.08 -5.34
N ILE A 7 15.13 -12.31 -4.36
CA ILE A 7 14.26 -11.54 -3.46
C ILE A 7 14.78 -10.13 -3.32
N ASP A 8 13.88 -9.15 -3.35
CA ASP A 8 14.15 -7.80 -2.87
C ASP A 8 13.10 -7.37 -1.83
N LEU A 9 13.52 -6.45 -0.95
CA LEU A 9 12.67 -5.74 -0.02
C LEU A 9 12.87 -4.25 -0.26
N TYR A 10 11.79 -3.50 -0.23
CA TYR A 10 11.84 -2.06 -0.38
C TYR A 10 10.88 -1.36 0.57
N TYR A 11 11.24 -0.13 0.92
CA TYR A 11 10.41 0.77 1.73
C TYR A 11 10.31 2.11 1.03
N LEU A 12 9.09 2.65 0.93
CA LEU A 12 8.80 3.93 0.30
C LEU A 12 7.98 4.80 1.25
N GLY A 13 8.53 5.98 1.57
CA GLY A 13 7.83 7.04 2.26
C GLY A 13 7.35 8.10 1.27
N LEU A 14 6.06 8.43 1.31
CA LEU A 14 5.45 9.50 0.55
C LEU A 14 4.93 10.58 1.49
N ARG A 15 5.29 11.84 1.21
CA ARG A 15 4.75 13.01 1.90
C ARG A 15 4.26 14.02 0.88
N ARG A 16 2.95 14.31 0.90
CA ARG A 16 2.31 15.27 0.00
C ARG A 16 1.59 16.33 0.80
N LYS A 17 2.01 17.59 0.69
CA LYS A 17 1.44 18.70 1.46
C LYS A 17 -0.02 19.02 1.08
N ASP A 18 -0.34 18.88 -0.20
CA ASP A 18 -1.65 19.23 -0.77
C ASP A 18 -2.28 18.03 -1.50
N ALA A 19 -2.32 16.87 -0.84
CA ALA A 19 -2.97 15.69 -1.40
C ALA A 19 -4.48 15.93 -1.48
N ARG A 20 -5.09 15.59 -2.62
CA ARG A 20 -6.51 15.78 -2.89
C ARG A 20 -7.22 14.44 -2.91
N PHE A 21 -8.19 14.27 -2.03
CA PHE A 21 -9.12 13.15 -1.98
C PHE A 21 -10.56 13.67 -1.90
N ASP A 22 -11.55 12.80 -2.03
CA ASP A 22 -12.98 13.18 -1.93
C ASP A 22 -13.34 13.88 -0.62
N GLN A 23 -12.55 13.65 0.45
CA GLN A 23 -12.75 14.24 1.77
C GLN A 23 -12.14 15.64 1.93
N GLY A 24 -11.27 16.08 1.01
CA GLY A 24 -10.63 17.41 1.06
C GLY A 24 -9.21 17.45 0.51
N THR A 25 -8.55 18.60 0.73
CA THR A 25 -7.11 18.79 0.45
C THR A 25 -6.36 18.90 1.78
N ALA A 26 -5.38 18.03 2.02
CA ALA A 26 -4.59 18.05 3.25
C ALA A 26 -3.23 17.35 3.08
N LEU A 27 -2.43 17.37 4.15
CA LEU A 27 -1.19 16.60 4.25
C LEU A 27 -1.50 15.10 4.20
N GLU A 28 -0.86 14.38 3.28
CA GLU A 28 -0.81 12.93 3.24
C GLU A 28 0.61 12.47 3.62
N GLU A 29 0.69 11.55 4.58
CA GLU A 29 1.89 10.79 4.89
C GLU A 29 1.58 9.32 4.71
N ARG A 30 2.39 8.62 3.90
CA ARG A 30 2.13 7.23 3.53
C ARG A 30 3.41 6.42 3.50
N HIS A 31 3.34 5.26 4.11
CA HIS A 31 4.42 4.31 4.25
C HIS A 31 4.03 3.04 3.49
N SER A 32 4.89 2.62 2.57
CA SER A 32 4.72 1.36 1.84
C SER A 32 5.90 0.45 2.14
N LEU A 33 5.63 -0.78 2.53
CA LEU A 33 6.61 -1.86 2.65
C LEU A 33 6.30 -2.89 1.57
N GLY A 34 7.27 -3.13 0.70
CA GLY A 34 7.17 -4.07 -0.39
C GLY A 34 8.22 -5.17 -0.31
N ALA A 35 7.86 -6.35 -0.83
CA ALA A 35 8.77 -7.44 -1.06
C ALA A 35 8.43 -8.10 -2.40
N ARG A 36 9.46 -8.41 -3.18
CA ARG A 36 9.28 -9.08 -4.47
C ARG A 36 10.14 -10.33 -4.55
N VAL A 37 9.55 -11.41 -5.05
CA VAL A 37 10.18 -12.72 -5.21
C VAL A 37 9.99 -13.17 -6.65
N TRP A 38 11.09 -13.36 -7.37
CA TRP A 38 11.04 -13.76 -8.78
C TRP A 38 12.12 -14.78 -9.13
N GLY A 39 11.98 -15.42 -10.28
CA GLY A 39 12.95 -16.38 -10.79
C GLY A 39 12.34 -17.29 -11.85
N ALA A 40 13.17 -18.23 -12.30
CA ALA A 40 12.79 -19.25 -13.27
C ALA A 40 13.18 -20.63 -12.72
N TYR A 41 12.33 -21.63 -12.94
CA TYR A 41 12.62 -23.02 -12.63
C TYR A 41 12.13 -23.93 -13.78
N SER A 42 13.06 -24.56 -14.49
CA SER A 42 12.78 -25.32 -15.71
C SER A 42 12.01 -24.45 -16.73
N GLU A 43 10.78 -24.84 -17.08
CA GLU A 43 9.91 -24.14 -18.03
C GLU A 43 8.96 -23.13 -17.35
N PHE A 44 9.16 -22.85 -16.05
CA PHE A 44 8.26 -22.00 -15.26
C PHE A 44 8.95 -20.75 -14.74
N ASP A 45 8.47 -19.59 -15.20
CA ASP A 45 8.82 -18.29 -14.66
C ASP A 45 7.81 -17.84 -13.60
N TYR A 46 8.30 -17.26 -12.51
CA TYR A 46 7.46 -16.67 -11.47
C TYR A 46 7.92 -15.28 -11.06
N ASN A 47 6.95 -14.44 -10.72
CA ASN A 47 7.18 -13.10 -10.18
C ASN A 47 6.02 -12.72 -9.27
N PHE A 48 6.28 -12.70 -7.96
CA PHE A 48 5.32 -12.36 -6.92
C PHE A 48 5.75 -11.07 -6.24
N GLU A 49 4.82 -10.13 -6.11
CA GLU A 49 5.04 -8.87 -5.40
C GLU A 49 3.99 -8.70 -4.30
N PHE A 50 4.45 -8.37 -3.10
CA PHE A 50 3.64 -8.14 -1.92
C PHE A 50 3.87 -6.71 -1.45
N VAL A 51 2.81 -5.92 -1.28
CA VAL A 51 2.90 -4.54 -0.81
C VAL A 51 1.87 -4.31 0.29
N GLY A 52 2.35 -3.89 1.46
CA GLY A 52 1.54 -3.36 2.55
C GLY A 52 1.68 -1.85 2.62
N GLN A 53 0.56 -1.13 2.75
CA GLN A 53 0.55 0.32 2.82
C GLN A 53 -0.27 0.82 4.00
N SER A 54 0.29 1.77 4.75
CA SER A 54 -0.38 2.49 5.83
C SER A 54 -0.05 3.98 5.77
N GLY A 55 -0.82 4.81 6.45
CA GLY A 55 -0.59 6.25 6.46
C GLY A 55 -1.75 7.03 7.04
N ASP A 56 -1.59 8.35 7.00
CA ASP A 56 -2.49 9.34 7.58
C ASP A 56 -2.83 10.39 6.53
N PHE A 57 -4.07 10.90 6.58
CA PHE A 57 -4.51 12.02 5.76
C PHE A 57 -5.11 13.10 6.66
N GLY A 58 -4.62 14.34 6.53
CA GLY A 58 -5.08 15.47 7.34
C GLY A 58 -4.87 15.30 8.85
N GLY A 59 -3.89 14.50 9.26
CA GLY A 59 -3.64 14.16 10.67
C GLY A 59 -4.61 13.13 11.25
N ALA A 60 -5.47 12.51 10.44
CA ALA A 60 -6.31 11.39 10.83
C ALA A 60 -5.66 10.07 10.38
N SER A 61 -5.36 9.19 11.34
CA SER A 61 -5.05 7.78 11.12
C SER A 61 -6.27 7.03 10.57
N PRO A 62 -6.09 5.87 9.90
CA PRO A 62 -7.00 5.42 8.85
C PRO A 62 -8.45 5.44 9.34
N VAL A 63 -9.25 6.28 8.68
CA VAL A 63 -10.68 6.39 8.91
C VAL A 63 -11.28 5.00 8.72
N THR A 64 -11.65 4.37 9.83
CA THR A 64 -12.59 3.24 9.79
C THR A 64 -13.89 3.84 9.28
N ILE A 65 -14.20 3.60 8.00
CA ILE A 65 -15.51 3.96 7.44
C ILE A 65 -16.55 3.08 8.14
N ARG A 66 -17.08 3.55 9.27
CA ARG A 66 -18.31 2.99 9.81
C ARG A 66 -19.42 3.46 8.89
N HIS A 67 -19.95 2.53 8.09
CA HIS A 67 -21.24 2.69 7.44
C HIS A 67 -22.28 3.04 8.51
N ARG A 68 -22.57 4.33 8.69
CA ARG A 68 -23.76 4.77 9.41
C ARG A 68 -24.90 4.63 8.42
N LEU A 69 -25.66 3.53 8.53
CA LEU A 69 -26.94 3.40 7.84
C LEU A 69 -27.79 4.62 8.22
N ARG A 70 -28.05 5.49 7.25
CA ARG A 70 -29.02 6.57 7.38
C ARG A 70 -30.40 5.89 7.39
N ARG A 71 -31.09 5.90 8.54
CA ARG A 71 -32.50 5.49 8.59
C ARG A 71 -33.31 6.55 7.82
N PRO A 72 -34.09 6.19 6.80
CA PRO A 72 -35.10 7.10 6.28
C PRO A 72 -36.19 7.30 7.33
N VAL A 73 -36.63 8.54 7.47
CA VAL A 73 -37.88 8.92 8.15
C VAL A 73 -39.07 8.52 7.29
#